data_AF-A0A7Y1UNC9-F1
#
_entry.id   AF-A0A7Y1UNC9-F1
#
_cell.length_a   1.000
_cell.length_b   1.000
_cell.length_c   1.000
_cell.angle_alpha   90.00
_cell.angle_beta   90.00
_cell.angle_gamma   90.00
#
_symmetry.space_group_name_H-M   'P 1'
#
loop_
_entity.id
_entity.type
_entity.pdbx_description
1 polymer ?
#
loop_
_entity_poly.entity_id
_entity_poly.type
_entity_poly.pdbx_seq_one_letter_code
_entity_poly.pdbx_strand_id
1 'polypeptide(L)'
;MSVSPLASQRSGLPGAEARPGLSAAGCPRCATTLEEAPEACPHCGFSLPSCARNFAFDPPPLEFLMDPEGRLAAGSGPVLTARRNALRTIVPQVDFSFCLVSLAAGHDVRDFSFWLFNSAPDLDASRAWQILVTADFTAGRIVLTPGYAVEPFLQHDPWNHALALLAERGGNDDWAGGIAAFLDRARGLLSIAAARAAAADPPGSPRPGPDPESSGPAAPEPKPAAS
;
A
#
# COMPACT_ATOMS: atom_id res chain seq x y z
N MET A 1 14.39 15.40 -37.45
CA MET A 1 13.21 14.56 -37.12
C MET A 1 12.52 15.23 -35.95
N SER A 2 11.35 15.80 -36.21
CA SER A 2 10.62 16.69 -35.30
C SER A 2 9.67 15.86 -34.45
N VAL A 3 9.81 15.90 -33.13
CA VAL A 3 8.83 15.32 -32.19
C VAL A 3 7.75 16.36 -31.92
N SER A 4 6.59 16.14 -32.53
CA SER A 4 5.38 16.91 -32.23
C SER A 4 4.89 16.59 -30.82
N PRO A 5 4.52 17.59 -29.99
CA PRO A 5 3.85 17.34 -28.73
C PRO A 5 2.40 16.94 -29.02
N LEU A 6 2.04 15.68 -28.74
CA LEU A 6 0.63 15.31 -28.65
C LEU A 6 0.02 16.09 -27.48
N ALA A 7 -1.00 16.89 -27.79
CA ALA A 7 -1.87 17.49 -26.80
C ALA A 7 -2.45 16.38 -25.92
N SER A 8 -1.99 16.35 -24.67
CA SER A 8 -2.51 15.47 -23.61
C SER A 8 -3.94 15.88 -23.32
N GLN A 9 -4.90 15.22 -23.95
CA GLN A 9 -6.31 15.33 -23.58
C GLN A 9 -6.44 14.80 -22.15
N ARG A 10 -6.61 15.71 -21.19
CA ARG A 10 -6.90 15.40 -19.78
C ARG A 10 -8.33 14.88 -19.69
N SER A 11 -8.54 13.64 -20.09
CA SER A 11 -9.77 12.93 -19.78
C SER A 11 -9.72 12.55 -18.30
N GLY A 12 -10.67 13.06 -17.50
CA GLY A 12 -10.93 12.57 -16.15
C GLY A 12 -11.44 11.12 -16.20
N LEU A 13 -11.39 10.41 -15.06
CA LEU A 13 -11.87 9.02 -14.97
C LEU A 13 -13.37 8.93 -15.33
N PRO A 14 -13.76 8.30 -16.46
CA PRO A 14 -15.17 8.08 -16.73
C PRO A 14 -15.70 6.99 -15.79
N GLY A 15 -16.59 7.34 -14.86
CA GLY A 15 -17.32 6.37 -14.03
C GLY A 15 -16.45 5.60 -13.04
N ALA A 16 -15.55 6.29 -12.33
CA ALA A 16 -14.58 5.68 -11.43
C ALA A 16 -15.22 4.71 -10.43
N GLU A 17 -14.95 3.42 -10.58
CA GLU A 17 -15.43 2.41 -9.63
C GLU A 17 -14.42 2.27 -8.49
N ALA A 18 -14.83 2.64 -7.27
CA ALA A 18 -14.11 2.29 -6.06
C ALA A 18 -14.41 0.82 -5.72
N ARG A 19 -13.39 -0.04 -5.80
CA ARG A 19 -13.50 -1.43 -5.34
C ARG A 19 -12.66 -1.63 -4.09
N PRO A 20 -13.16 -2.42 -3.11
CA PRO A 20 -12.39 -2.71 -1.91
C PRO A 20 -11.03 -3.28 -2.29
N GLY A 21 -10.06 -2.82 -1.50
CA GLY A 21 -8.70 -3.30 -1.55
C GLY A 21 -8.56 -4.78 -1.22
N LEU A 22 -7.47 -5.33 -1.69
CA LEU A 22 -6.95 -6.64 -1.36
C LEU A 22 -6.93 -6.89 0.15
N SER A 23 -7.66 -7.90 0.62
CA SER A 23 -7.36 -8.54 1.91
C SER A 23 -6.16 -9.49 1.70
N ALA A 24 -5.20 -9.57 2.61
CA ALA A 24 -4.13 -10.58 2.56
C ALA A 24 -4.68 -12.00 2.68
N ALA A 25 -5.86 -12.14 3.30
CA ALA A 25 -6.60 -13.41 3.32
C ALA A 25 -7.29 -13.75 1.98
N GLY A 26 -7.16 -12.93 0.93
CA GLY A 26 -7.83 -13.14 -0.36
C GLY A 26 -6.88 -13.02 -1.54
N CYS A 27 -7.10 -13.82 -2.58
CA CYS A 27 -6.35 -13.66 -3.82
C CYS A 27 -6.66 -12.30 -4.49
N PRO A 28 -5.66 -11.47 -4.84
CA PRO A 28 -5.86 -10.18 -5.55
C PRO A 28 -6.70 -10.25 -6.80
N ARG A 29 -6.51 -11.33 -7.56
CA ARG A 29 -7.08 -11.46 -8.90
C ARG A 29 -8.50 -12.03 -8.85
N CYS A 30 -8.68 -13.15 -8.15
CA CYS A 30 -9.95 -13.90 -8.13
C CYS A 30 -10.77 -13.76 -6.84
N ALA A 31 -10.26 -13.06 -5.83
CA ALA A 31 -10.89 -12.85 -4.53
C ALA A 31 -11.20 -14.11 -3.72
N THR A 32 -10.75 -15.29 -4.14
CA THR A 32 -10.83 -16.52 -3.34
C THR A 32 -10.10 -16.34 -2.02
N THR A 33 -10.78 -16.62 -0.91
CA THR A 33 -10.18 -16.66 0.42
C THR A 33 -9.09 -17.73 0.47
N LEU A 34 -7.94 -17.38 1.06
CA LEU A 34 -6.79 -18.25 1.23
C LEU A 34 -6.59 -18.49 2.73
N GLU A 35 -6.48 -19.76 3.15
CA GLU A 35 -6.24 -20.13 4.55
C GLU A 35 -4.79 -19.85 4.98
N GLU A 36 -3.86 -19.92 4.02
CA GLU A 36 -2.44 -19.63 4.18
C GLU A 36 -2.00 -18.60 3.12
N ALA A 37 -0.73 -18.17 3.16
CA ALA A 37 -0.11 -17.35 2.11
C ALA A 37 0.65 -18.24 1.11
N PRO A 38 -0.03 -18.94 0.17
CA PRO A 38 0.65 -19.80 -0.79
C PRO A 38 1.48 -18.96 -1.77
N GLU A 39 2.55 -19.56 -2.31
CA GLU A 39 3.37 -18.93 -3.35
C GLU A 39 2.57 -18.57 -4.61
N ALA A 40 1.50 -19.33 -4.88
CA ALA A 40 0.54 -19.07 -5.93
C ALA A 40 -0.90 -19.42 -5.48
N CYS A 41 -1.87 -18.64 -5.95
CA CYS A 41 -3.28 -18.91 -5.71
C CYS A 41 -3.67 -20.25 -6.35
N PRO A 42 -4.20 -21.21 -5.57
CA PRO A 42 -4.57 -22.53 -6.09
C PRO A 42 -5.75 -22.49 -7.07
N HIS A 43 -6.57 -21.43 -7.01
CA HIS A 43 -7.75 -21.29 -7.85
C HIS A 43 -7.45 -20.69 -9.24
N CYS A 44 -6.58 -19.68 -9.32
CA CYS A 44 -6.32 -18.95 -10.58
C CYS A 44 -4.85 -18.89 -11.00
N GLY A 45 -3.94 -19.51 -10.25
CA GLY A 45 -2.50 -19.52 -10.52
C GLY A 45 -1.80 -18.17 -10.33
N PHE A 46 -2.50 -17.15 -9.79
CA PHE A 46 -1.93 -15.84 -9.54
C PHE A 46 -0.78 -15.93 -8.53
N SER A 47 0.34 -15.30 -8.85
CA SER A 47 1.54 -15.25 -8.01
C SER A 47 2.38 -14.01 -8.32
N LEU A 48 3.27 -13.61 -7.41
CA LEU A 48 4.20 -12.50 -7.66
C LEU A 48 5.06 -12.70 -8.93
N PRO A 49 5.67 -13.89 -9.16
CA PRO A 49 6.37 -14.16 -10.41
C PRO A 49 5.47 -14.04 -11.66
N SER A 50 4.17 -14.37 -11.54
CA SER A 50 3.24 -14.20 -12.66
C SER A 50 2.97 -12.73 -12.99
N CYS A 51 2.92 -11.85 -11.98
CA CYS A 51 2.78 -10.41 -12.22
C CYS A 51 4.07 -9.79 -12.75
N ALA A 52 5.22 -10.20 -12.25
CA ALA A 52 6.52 -9.70 -12.72
C ALA A 52 6.72 -9.93 -14.23
N ARG A 53 6.13 -10.99 -14.80
CA ARG A 53 6.11 -11.21 -16.26
C ARG A 53 5.22 -10.22 -17.02
N ASN A 54 4.15 -9.73 -16.40
CA ASN A 54 3.24 -8.75 -16.99
C ASN A 54 3.80 -7.32 -16.88
N PHE A 55 4.61 -7.05 -15.85
CA PHE A 55 5.22 -5.76 -15.59
C PHE A 55 6.75 -5.90 -15.64
N ALA A 56 7.27 -6.20 -16.84
CA ALA A 56 8.68 -6.51 -17.08
C ALA A 56 9.58 -5.26 -17.10
N PHE A 57 9.50 -4.45 -16.04
CA PHE A 57 10.39 -3.32 -15.78
C PHE A 57 10.75 -3.29 -14.30
N ASP A 58 11.83 -2.58 -13.95
CA ASP A 58 12.24 -2.49 -12.56
C ASP A 58 11.21 -1.67 -11.76
N PRO A 59 10.67 -2.21 -10.65
CA PRO A 59 9.68 -1.51 -9.86
C PRO A 59 10.31 -0.24 -9.24
N PRO A 60 9.67 0.93 -9.39
CA PRO A 60 10.17 2.13 -8.73
C PRO A 60 10.03 2.00 -7.20
N PRO A 61 10.84 2.74 -6.42
CA PRO A 61 10.61 2.90 -4.99
C PRO A 61 9.18 3.40 -4.73
N LEU A 62 8.57 2.91 -3.65
CA LEU A 62 7.27 3.41 -3.21
C LEU A 62 7.43 4.76 -2.52
N GLU A 63 7.33 5.81 -3.32
CA GLU A 63 7.27 7.18 -2.83
C GLU A 63 5.86 7.53 -2.35
N PHE A 64 5.74 8.63 -1.61
CA PHE A 64 4.43 9.10 -1.15
C PHE A 64 3.50 9.47 -2.32
N LEU A 65 4.04 10.10 -3.36
CA LEU A 65 3.31 10.51 -4.55
C LEU A 65 4.08 10.06 -5.78
N MET A 66 3.54 9.10 -6.52
CA MET A 66 4.04 8.64 -7.81
C MET A 66 3.04 9.07 -8.88
N ASP A 67 3.38 10.12 -9.63
CA ASP A 67 2.50 10.73 -10.64
C ASP A 67 3.26 10.92 -11.96
N PRO A 68 3.58 9.82 -12.68
CA PRO A 68 4.27 9.89 -13.97
C PRO A 68 3.52 10.67 -15.05
N GLU A 69 2.21 10.93 -14.87
CA GLU A 69 1.37 11.65 -15.83
C GLU A 69 1.13 13.13 -15.49
N GLY A 70 1.60 13.60 -14.34
CA GLY A 70 1.42 15.00 -13.92
C GLY A 70 -0.05 15.38 -13.71
N ARG A 71 -0.84 14.47 -13.12
CA ARG A 71 -2.24 14.70 -12.72
C ARG A 71 -2.37 15.60 -11.50
N LEU A 72 -1.34 15.66 -10.65
CA LEU A 72 -1.29 16.54 -9.51
C LEU A 72 -1.00 17.97 -9.97
N ALA A 73 -1.78 18.92 -9.46
CA ALA A 73 -1.52 20.34 -9.65
C ALA A 73 -0.14 20.70 -9.08
N ALA A 74 0.59 21.56 -9.79
CA ALA A 74 1.87 22.09 -9.33
C ALA A 74 1.70 22.75 -7.95
N GLY A 75 2.61 22.45 -7.02
CA GLY A 75 2.55 23.00 -5.65
C GLY A 75 1.58 22.29 -4.70
N SER A 76 0.88 21.23 -5.12
CA SER A 76 0.06 20.41 -4.22
C SER A 76 0.88 19.58 -3.23
N GLY A 77 2.12 19.22 -3.59
CA GLY A 77 3.01 18.37 -2.80
C GLY A 77 3.18 18.77 -1.33
N PRO A 78 3.53 20.03 -1.00
CA PRO A 78 3.65 20.48 0.39
C PRO A 78 2.36 20.33 1.20
N VAL A 79 1.21 20.64 0.60
CA VAL A 79 -0.11 20.53 1.26
C VAL A 79 -0.46 19.07 1.54
N LEU A 80 -0.20 18.16 0.60
CA LEU A 80 -0.41 16.73 0.80
C LEU A 80 0.55 16.14 1.83
N THR A 81 1.81 16.58 1.81
CA THR A 81 2.84 16.16 2.78
C THR A 81 2.46 16.60 4.19
N ALA A 82 1.95 17.82 4.37
CA ALA A 82 1.47 18.29 5.67
C ALA A 82 0.33 17.41 6.21
N ARG A 83 -0.62 16.99 5.37
CA ARG A 83 -1.70 16.07 5.76
C ARG A 83 -1.19 14.67 6.12
N ARG A 84 -0.28 14.11 5.31
CA ARG A 84 0.40 12.85 5.64
C ARG A 84 1.11 12.93 6.99
N ASN A 85 1.86 14.01 7.23
CA ASN A 85 2.56 14.20 8.50
C ASN A 85 1.59 14.32 9.68
N ALA A 86 0.46 15.01 9.50
CA ALA A 86 -0.59 15.11 10.51
C ALA A 86 -1.31 13.78 10.79
N LEU A 87 -1.25 12.81 9.87
CA LEU A 87 -1.69 11.43 10.11
C LEU A 87 -0.64 10.67 10.93
N ARG A 88 0.64 10.81 10.56
CA ARG A 88 1.78 10.16 11.24
C ARG A 88 1.99 10.64 12.68
N THR A 89 1.42 11.77 13.10
CA THR A 89 1.43 12.14 14.53
C THR A 89 0.54 11.25 15.39
N ILE A 90 -0.44 10.56 14.81
CA ILE A 90 -1.37 9.68 15.52
C ILE A 90 -0.93 8.22 15.45
N VAL A 91 -0.53 7.77 14.26
CA VAL A 91 -0.05 6.41 14.00
C VAL A 91 1.28 6.47 13.24
N PRO A 92 2.41 6.71 13.93
CA PRO A 92 3.70 7.00 13.28
C PRO A 92 4.24 5.89 12.37
N GLN A 93 3.84 4.65 12.63
CA GLN A 93 4.23 3.48 11.86
C GLN A 93 3.45 3.33 10.54
N VAL A 94 2.21 3.85 10.45
CA VAL A 94 1.40 3.76 9.23
C VAL A 94 1.79 4.85 8.26
N ASP A 95 1.99 4.48 7.00
CA ASP A 95 2.30 5.43 5.94
C ASP A 95 1.57 5.10 4.64
N PHE A 96 1.57 6.07 3.72
CA PHE A 96 0.81 5.99 2.47
C PHE A 96 1.70 6.25 1.26
N SER A 97 1.32 5.60 0.17
CA SER A 97 1.81 5.85 -1.18
C SER A 97 0.62 5.99 -2.13
N PHE A 98 0.65 7.00 -3.01
CA PHE A 98 -0.34 7.19 -4.05
C PHE A 98 0.31 7.01 -5.41
N CYS A 99 -0.25 6.14 -6.24
CA CYS A 99 0.22 5.84 -7.58
C CYS A 99 -0.85 6.23 -8.60
N LEU A 100 -0.56 7.23 -9.42
CA LEU A 100 -1.47 7.79 -10.43
C LEU A 100 -0.97 7.41 -11.82
N VAL A 101 -1.60 6.42 -12.47
CA VAL A 101 -1.06 5.78 -13.69
C VAL A 101 -2.13 5.47 -14.73
N SER A 102 -1.70 5.23 -15.97
CA SER A 102 -2.49 4.70 -17.06
C SER A 102 -1.87 3.39 -17.49
N LEU A 103 -2.51 2.28 -17.11
CA LEU A 103 -2.02 0.97 -17.48
C LEU A 103 -2.38 0.65 -18.93
N ALA A 104 -1.49 -0.03 -19.65
CA ALA A 104 -1.80 -0.49 -20.99
C ALA A 104 -3.03 -1.43 -20.98
N ALA A 105 -3.83 -1.37 -22.04
CA ALA A 105 -5.05 -2.17 -22.16
C ALA A 105 -4.77 -3.66 -21.93
N GLY A 106 -5.59 -4.30 -21.09
CA GLY A 106 -5.43 -5.71 -20.70
C GLY A 106 -4.66 -5.94 -19.40
N HIS A 107 -4.02 -4.92 -18.82
CA HIS A 107 -3.48 -4.99 -17.46
C HIS A 107 -4.56 -4.67 -16.42
N ASP A 108 -4.65 -5.48 -15.35
CA ASP A 108 -5.54 -5.22 -14.22
C ASP A 108 -4.78 -4.40 -13.15
N VAL A 109 -5.41 -3.31 -12.68
CA VAL A 109 -4.84 -2.42 -11.66
C VAL A 109 -4.55 -3.11 -10.34
N ARG A 110 -5.26 -4.17 -9.97
CA ARG A 110 -4.98 -4.95 -8.76
C ARG A 110 -3.72 -5.77 -8.91
N ASP A 111 -3.52 -6.38 -10.08
CA ASP A 111 -2.30 -7.12 -10.40
C ASP A 111 -1.08 -6.20 -10.36
N PHE A 112 -1.21 -5.01 -10.96
CA PHE A 112 -0.19 -3.97 -10.94
C PHE A 112 0.11 -3.49 -9.52
N SER A 113 -0.93 -3.16 -8.74
CA SER A 113 -0.77 -2.67 -7.37
C SER A 113 -0.12 -3.73 -6.48
N PHE A 114 -0.53 -4.99 -6.60
CA PHE A 114 0.09 -6.11 -5.89
C PHE A 114 1.57 -6.27 -6.26
N TRP A 115 1.88 -6.23 -7.56
CA TRP A 115 3.25 -6.34 -8.04
C TRP A 115 4.12 -5.18 -7.53
N LEU A 116 3.67 -3.95 -7.70
CA LEU A 116 4.39 -2.76 -7.28
C LEU A 116 4.64 -2.78 -5.77
N PHE A 117 3.61 -3.08 -4.98
CA PHE A 117 3.72 -3.11 -3.51
C PHE A 117 4.74 -4.12 -3.00
N ASN A 118 4.77 -5.31 -3.60
CA ASN A 118 5.65 -6.40 -3.17
C ASN A 118 7.04 -6.36 -3.79
N SER A 119 7.20 -5.73 -4.94
CA SER A 119 8.49 -5.70 -5.67
C SER A 119 9.27 -4.41 -5.45
N ALA A 120 8.62 -3.33 -4.97
CA ALA A 120 9.30 -2.07 -4.74
C ALA A 120 10.45 -2.22 -3.71
N PRO A 121 11.61 -1.61 -4.00
CA PRO A 121 12.79 -1.68 -3.13
C PRO A 121 12.59 -0.91 -1.81
N ASP A 122 13.52 -1.12 -0.88
CA ASP A 122 13.75 -0.28 0.31
C ASP A 122 12.62 -0.23 1.36
N LEU A 123 11.68 -1.16 1.34
CA LEU A 123 10.54 -1.15 2.26
C LEU A 123 10.46 -2.31 3.26
N ASP A 124 11.38 -3.27 3.30
CA ASP A 124 11.11 -4.59 3.90
C ASP A 124 10.48 -4.58 5.31
N ALA A 125 10.99 -3.78 6.25
CA ALA A 125 10.38 -3.67 7.58
C ALA A 125 9.14 -2.75 7.62
N SER A 126 9.12 -1.69 6.82
CA SER A 126 8.01 -0.71 6.78
C SER A 126 6.82 -1.15 5.92
N ARG A 127 7.01 -2.08 4.97
CA ARG A 127 6.00 -2.55 4.00
C ARG A 127 4.75 -3.07 4.71
N ALA A 128 4.96 -3.73 5.86
CA ALA A 128 3.90 -4.21 6.74
C ALA A 128 2.87 -3.13 7.12
N TRP A 129 3.32 -1.89 7.26
CA TRP A 129 2.54 -0.75 7.71
C TRP A 129 2.25 0.27 6.60
N GLN A 130 2.61 -0.05 5.35
CA GLN A 130 2.33 0.80 4.19
C GLN A 130 0.93 0.56 3.64
N ILE A 131 0.32 1.61 3.11
CA ILE A 131 -0.90 1.53 2.30
C ILE A 131 -0.63 2.15 0.94
N LEU A 132 -0.71 1.35 -0.11
CA LEU A 132 -0.65 1.84 -1.49
C LEU A 132 -2.06 2.07 -2.02
N VAL A 133 -2.33 3.27 -2.52
CA VAL A 133 -3.55 3.61 -3.27
C VAL A 133 -3.16 3.84 -4.72
N THR A 134 -3.67 3.01 -5.62
CA THR A 134 -3.39 3.11 -7.05
C THR A 134 -4.64 3.53 -7.80
N ALA A 135 -4.54 4.59 -8.60
CA ALA A 135 -5.56 5.00 -9.56
C ALA A 135 -5.08 4.66 -10.97
N ASP A 136 -5.86 3.88 -11.70
CA ASP A 136 -5.65 3.60 -13.13
C ASP A 136 -6.65 4.39 -13.97
N PHE A 137 -6.13 5.35 -14.73
CA PHE A 137 -6.90 6.22 -15.62
C PHE A 137 -7.43 5.51 -16.85
N THR A 138 -6.79 4.43 -17.29
CA THR A 138 -7.25 3.66 -18.45
C THR A 138 -8.49 2.84 -18.09
N ALA A 139 -8.44 2.14 -16.95
CA ALA A 139 -9.55 1.29 -16.51
C ALA A 139 -10.65 2.04 -15.74
N GLY A 140 -10.44 3.29 -15.32
CA GLY A 140 -11.44 3.97 -14.51
C GLY A 140 -11.48 3.46 -13.06
N ARG A 141 -10.36 3.02 -12.48
CA ARG A 141 -10.38 2.24 -11.22
C ARG A 141 -9.41 2.76 -10.17
N ILE A 142 -9.82 2.64 -8.90
CA ILE A 142 -8.97 2.90 -7.75
C ILE A 142 -8.93 1.65 -6.87
N VAL A 143 -7.73 1.26 -6.46
CA VAL A 143 -7.47 0.10 -5.60
C VAL A 143 -6.64 0.52 -4.40
N LEU A 144 -6.97 -0.03 -3.24
CA LEU A 144 -6.16 0.06 -2.02
C LEU A 144 -5.43 -1.28 -1.81
N THR A 145 -4.14 -1.24 -1.57
CA THR A 145 -3.30 -2.41 -1.28
C THR A 145 -2.60 -2.18 0.05
N PRO A 146 -3.05 -2.85 1.12
CA PRO A 146 -2.49 -2.66 2.45
C PRO A 146 -1.36 -3.64 2.73
N GLY A 147 -0.44 -3.20 3.60
CA GLY A 147 0.48 -4.10 4.28
C GLY A 147 -0.23 -4.95 5.33
N TYR A 148 0.35 -6.11 5.62
CA TYR A 148 -0.28 -7.11 6.51
C TYR A 148 -0.50 -6.60 7.95
N ALA A 149 0.32 -5.68 8.46
CA ALA A 149 0.18 -5.18 9.82
C ALA A 149 -0.91 -4.11 9.94
N VAL A 150 -1.21 -3.38 8.87
CA VAL A 150 -2.28 -2.37 8.87
C VAL A 150 -3.65 -2.96 8.50
N GLU A 151 -3.68 -4.06 7.77
CA GLU A 151 -4.91 -4.70 7.29
C GLU A 151 -5.99 -4.94 8.36
N PRO A 152 -5.68 -5.43 9.59
CA PRO A 152 -6.71 -5.66 10.61
C PRO A 152 -7.48 -4.39 11.02
N PHE A 153 -6.92 -3.21 10.74
CA PHE A 153 -7.52 -1.91 11.04
C PHE A 153 -8.36 -1.36 9.86
N LEU A 154 -8.37 -2.06 8.72
CA LEU A 154 -9.05 -1.62 7.50
C LEU A 154 -10.46 -2.22 7.39
N GLN A 155 -11.38 -1.74 8.21
CA GLN A 155 -12.80 -2.10 8.08
C GLN A 155 -13.33 -1.71 6.70
N HIS A 156 -13.91 -2.65 5.94
CA HIS A 156 -14.21 -2.43 4.52
C HIS A 156 -15.08 -1.19 4.25
N ASP A 157 -16.21 -1.00 4.94
CA ASP A 157 -17.16 0.07 4.57
C ASP A 157 -16.61 1.49 4.75
N PRO A 158 -15.99 1.87 5.89
CA PRO A 158 -15.47 3.22 6.06
C PRO A 158 -14.33 3.57 5.09
N TRP A 159 -13.49 2.59 4.74
CA TRP A 159 -12.40 2.77 3.78
C TRP A 159 -12.91 2.84 2.33
N ASN A 160 -13.94 2.06 1.99
CA ASN A 160 -14.63 2.18 0.70
C ASN A 160 -15.21 3.58 0.50
N HIS A 161 -15.80 4.18 1.54
CA HIS A 161 -16.28 5.55 1.46
C HIS A 161 -15.14 6.56 1.25
N ALA A 162 -13.99 6.38 1.90
CA ALA A 162 -12.81 7.23 1.67
C ALA A 162 -12.30 7.12 0.22
N LEU A 163 -12.27 5.90 -0.34
CA LEU A 163 -11.89 5.67 -1.74
C LEU A 163 -12.91 6.25 -2.72
N ALA A 164 -14.20 6.17 -2.42
CA ALA A 164 -15.25 6.78 -3.25
C ALA A 164 -15.10 8.31 -3.32
N LEU A 165 -14.78 8.98 -2.21
CA LEU A 165 -14.51 10.42 -2.20
C LEU A 165 -13.28 10.79 -3.04
N LEU A 166 -12.22 9.98 -2.98
CA LEU A 166 -11.04 10.14 -3.83
C LEU A 166 -11.42 9.99 -5.31
N ALA A 167 -12.20 8.96 -5.65
CA ALA A 167 -12.65 8.68 -7.00
C ALA A 167 -13.54 9.80 -7.56
N GLU A 168 -14.49 10.30 -6.78
CA GLU A 168 -15.39 11.40 -7.14
C GLU A 168 -14.60 12.69 -7.46
N ARG A 169 -13.67 13.07 -6.60
CA ARG A 169 -12.82 14.26 -6.83
C ARG A 169 -11.86 14.07 -7.99
N GLY A 170 -11.25 12.89 -8.11
CA GLY A 170 -10.38 12.54 -9.23
C GLY A 170 -11.11 12.55 -10.58
N GLY A 171 -12.39 12.17 -10.61
CA GLY A 171 -13.26 12.30 -11.79
C GLY A 171 -13.47 13.76 -12.23
N ASN A 172 -13.35 14.71 -11.30
CA ASN A 172 -13.43 16.16 -11.55
C ASN A 172 -12.04 16.81 -11.78
N ASP A 173 -11.00 16.02 -12.06
CA ASP A 173 -9.58 16.45 -12.18
C ASP A 173 -9.00 17.10 -10.89
N ASP A 174 -9.68 16.97 -9.74
CA ASP A 174 -9.22 17.43 -8.43
C ASP A 174 -8.52 16.31 -7.66
N TRP A 175 -7.44 15.77 -8.22
CA TRP A 175 -6.67 14.68 -7.61
C TRP A 175 -6.04 15.07 -6.28
N ALA A 176 -5.48 16.28 -6.21
CA ALA A 176 -4.89 16.78 -4.98
C ALA A 176 -5.94 16.94 -3.87
N GLY A 177 -7.11 17.51 -4.16
CA GLY A 177 -8.21 17.60 -3.20
C GLY A 177 -8.77 16.22 -2.83
N GLY A 178 -8.82 15.28 -3.76
CA GLY A 178 -9.18 13.88 -3.54
C GLY A 178 -8.25 13.19 -2.53
N ILE A 179 -6.94 13.22 -2.78
CA ILE A 179 -5.93 12.62 -1.90
C ILE A 179 -5.95 13.29 -0.53
N ALA A 180 -6.10 14.61 -0.49
CA ALA A 180 -6.24 15.36 0.74
C ALA A 180 -7.44 14.89 1.58
N ALA A 181 -8.63 14.82 0.98
CA ALA A 181 -9.83 14.36 1.65
C ALA A 181 -9.73 12.91 2.11
N PHE A 182 -9.10 12.05 1.29
CA PHE A 182 -8.80 10.67 1.66
C PHE A 182 -7.90 10.59 2.90
N LEU A 183 -6.79 11.34 2.93
CA LEU A 183 -5.87 11.37 4.08
C LEU A 183 -6.56 11.89 5.36
N ASP A 184 -7.37 12.94 5.24
CA ASP A 184 -8.13 13.48 6.37
C ASP A 184 -9.12 12.44 6.93
N ARG A 185 -9.75 11.65 6.06
CA ARG A 185 -10.65 10.56 6.46
C ARG A 185 -9.89 9.37 7.04
N ALA A 186 -8.83 8.92 6.37
CA ALA A 186 -7.95 7.83 6.79
C ALA A 186 -7.39 8.10 8.20
N ARG A 187 -6.99 9.34 8.48
CA ARG A 187 -6.58 9.78 9.81
C ARG A 187 -7.65 9.47 10.86
N GLY A 188 -8.91 9.84 10.61
CA GLY A 188 -10.01 9.56 11.53
C GLY A 188 -10.25 8.06 11.74
N LEU A 189 -10.17 7.26 10.67
CA LEU A 189 -10.33 5.81 10.75
C LEU A 189 -9.22 5.15 11.57
N LEU A 190 -7.97 5.54 11.31
CA LEU A 190 -6.80 5.04 12.04
C LEU A 190 -6.79 5.50 13.50
N SER A 191 -7.25 6.72 13.82
CA SER A 191 -7.43 7.16 15.21
C SER A 191 -8.40 6.26 15.98
N ILE A 192 -9.53 5.91 15.37
CA ILE A 192 -10.53 5.02 15.98
C ILE A 192 -9.93 3.62 16.18
N ALA A 193 -9.22 3.10 15.17
CA ALA A 193 -8.55 1.81 15.25
C ALA A 193 -7.47 1.78 16.35
N ALA A 194 -6.64 2.82 16.43
CA ALA A 194 -5.60 2.96 17.45
C ALA A 194 -6.20 3.03 18.86
N ALA A 195 -7.28 3.78 19.06
CA ALA A 195 -7.97 3.85 20.34
C ALA A 195 -8.55 2.49 20.75
N ARG A 196 -9.12 1.73 19.81
CA ARG A 196 -9.61 0.36 20.06
C ARG A 196 -8.47 -0.59 20.42
N ALA A 197 -7.35 -0.53 19.70
CA ALA A 197 -6.18 -1.34 19.98
C ALA A 197 -5.61 -1.04 21.39
N ALA A 198 -5.50 0.24 21.75
CA ALA A 198 -5.05 0.64 23.08
C ALA A 198 -6.01 0.22 24.20
N ALA A 199 -7.32 0.15 23.93
CA ALA A 199 -8.30 -0.33 24.91
C ALA A 199 -8.28 -1.87 25.07
N ALA A 200 -7.86 -2.59 24.04
CA ALA A 200 -7.75 -4.05 24.04
C ALA A 200 -6.46 -4.56 24.71
N ASP A 201 -5.44 -3.70 24.84
CA ASP A 201 -4.20 -3.99 25.58
C ASP A 201 -4.21 -3.26 26.94
N PRO A 202 -4.76 -3.86 28.01
CA PRO A 202 -4.86 -3.18 29.29
C PRO A 202 -3.46 -2.89 29.87
N PRO A 203 -3.26 -1.75 30.53
CA PRO A 203 -2.00 -1.43 31.20
C PRO A 203 -1.71 -2.48 32.28
N GLY A 204 -0.75 -3.36 32.02
CA GLY A 204 -0.34 -4.43 32.96
C GLY A 204 -0.24 -5.84 32.37
N SER A 205 -0.58 -6.05 31.10
CA SER A 205 -0.26 -7.33 30.43
C SER A 205 1.26 -7.54 30.42
N PRO A 206 1.78 -8.66 30.96
CA PRO A 206 3.21 -8.95 30.90
C PRO A 206 3.63 -9.00 29.44
N ARG A 207 4.52 -8.10 29.03
CA ARG A 207 5.25 -8.32 27.77
C ARG A 207 6.01 -9.64 27.94
N PRO A 208 5.91 -10.61 27.02
CA PRO A 208 6.81 -11.74 27.02
C PRO A 208 8.23 -11.17 27.01
N GLY A 209 8.95 -11.36 28.11
CA GLY A 209 10.38 -11.06 28.14
C GLY A 209 11.07 -11.92 27.07
N PRO A 210 12.22 -11.49 26.54
CA PRO A 210 13.01 -12.38 25.72
C PRO A 210 13.28 -13.67 26.53
N ASP A 211 12.93 -14.82 25.95
CA ASP A 211 13.16 -16.12 26.58
C ASP A 211 14.63 -16.22 27.02
N PRO A 212 14.91 -16.48 28.32
CA PRO A 212 16.27 -16.65 28.80
C PRO A 212 16.87 -18.04 28.45
N GLU A 213 16.43 -18.66 27.36
CA GLU A 213 16.96 -19.94 26.86
C GLU A 213 17.53 -19.79 25.44
N SER A 214 18.58 -18.98 25.31
CA SER A 214 19.61 -19.21 24.29
C SER A 214 21.03 -18.97 24.83
N SER A 215 21.28 -19.41 26.07
CA SER A 215 22.65 -19.63 26.52
C SER A 215 23.15 -20.95 25.96
N GLY A 216 23.65 -20.92 24.71
CA GLY A 216 24.42 -22.03 24.16
C GLY A 216 25.68 -22.29 25.02
N PRO A 217 26.15 -23.55 25.12
CA PRO A 217 27.29 -23.88 25.97
C PRO A 217 28.55 -23.17 25.48
N ALA A 218 29.30 -22.61 26.44
CA ALA A 218 30.58 -21.97 26.22
C ALA A 218 31.56 -22.89 25.48
N ALA A 219 32.25 -22.32 24.50
CA ALA A 219 33.31 -22.99 23.75
C ALA A 219 34.45 -23.44 24.69
N PRO A 220 35.03 -24.65 24.51
CA PRO A 220 36.15 -25.11 25.32
C PRO A 220 37.44 -24.34 25.00
N GLU A 221 38.17 -23.98 26.05
CA GLU A 221 39.49 -23.33 26.00
C GLU A 221 40.53 -24.15 25.22
N PRO A 222 41.45 -23.49 24.48
CA PRO A 222 42.53 -24.18 23.78
C PRO A 222 43.62 -24.66 24.75
N LYS A 223 43.95 -25.95 24.65
CA LYS A 223 45.09 -26.58 25.33
C LYS A 223 46.43 -25.92 24.95
N PRO A 224 47.36 -25.69 25.89
CA PRO A 224 48.69 -25.20 25.56
C PRO A 224 49.51 -26.28 24.83
N ALA A 225 50.24 -25.85 23.81
CA ALA A 225 51.18 -26.67 23.06
C ALA A 225 52.36 -27.10 23.94
N ALA A 226 52.62 -28.41 23.98
CA ALA A 226 53.81 -28.97 24.62
C ALA A 226 55.06 -28.65 23.76
N SER A 227 56.13 -28.21 24.42
CA SER A 227 57.50 -28.22 23.90
C SER A 227 58.21 -29.50 24.32
#